data_AF-A0A2V7IB08-F1
#
_entry.id   AF-A0A2V7IB08-F1
#
_cell.length_a   1.000
_cell.length_b   1.000
_cell.length_c   1.000
_cell.angle_alpha   90.00
_cell.angle_beta   90.00
_cell.angle_gamma   90.00
#
_symmetry.space_group_name_H-M   'P 1'
#
loop_
_entity.id
_entity.type
_entity.pdbx_description
1 polymer ?
#
loop_
_entity_poly.entity_id
_entity_poly.type
_entity_poly.pdbx_seq_one_letter_code
_entity_poly.pdbx_strand_id
1 'polypeptide(L)'
;MLGVELKGGARAAERFLRALTIATHAPSLGGVETLVSEPRLTSHAMLTPDARARAGIADGFLRFSIGLEDADDIIADFAQALAQL
;
A
#
# COMPACT_ATOMS: atom_id res chain seq x y z
N MET A 1 -5.12 -10.46 -3.04
CA MET A 1 -4.16 -9.42 -3.47
C MET A 1 -4.92 -8.28 -4.11
N LEU A 2 -4.65 -7.05 -3.68
CA LEU A 2 -5.33 -5.84 -4.17
C LEU A 2 -4.28 -4.76 -4.51
N GLY A 3 -4.43 -4.11 -5.65
CA GLY A 3 -3.63 -2.94 -6.03
C GLY A 3 -4.52 -1.70 -6.06
N VAL A 4 -4.09 -0.62 -5.42
CA VAL A 4 -4.80 0.66 -5.41
C VAL A 4 -3.83 1.81 -5.61
N GLU A 5 -4.32 2.88 -6.21
CA GLU A 5 -3.58 4.13 -6.34
C GLU A 5 -4.21 5.19 -5.43
N LEU A 6 -3.40 5.75 -4.53
CA LEU A 6 -3.81 6.88 -3.70
C LEU A 6 -3.66 8.19 -4.46
N LYS A 7 -4.75 8.96 -4.48
CA LYS A 7 -4.71 10.36 -4.91
C LYS A 7 -3.73 11.13 -4.02
N GLY A 8 -2.91 11.99 -4.62
CA GLY A 8 -1.83 12.72 -3.93
C GLY A 8 -0.45 12.04 -4.03
N GLY A 9 -0.34 10.91 -4.72
CA GLY A 9 0.94 10.31 -5.14
C GLY A 9 1.78 9.81 -3.96
N ALA A 10 3.11 9.78 -4.14
CA ALA A 10 4.06 9.23 -3.15
C ALA A 10 3.89 9.81 -1.75
N ARG A 11 3.65 11.13 -1.64
CA ARG A 11 3.50 11.78 -0.33
C ARG A 11 2.23 11.31 0.40
N ALA A 12 1.13 11.11 -0.32
CA ALA A 12 -0.09 10.56 0.26
C ALA A 12 0.11 9.10 0.67
N ALA A 13 0.77 8.30 -0.18
CA ALA A 13 1.10 6.91 0.13
C ALA A 13 1.97 6.80 1.40
N GLU A 14 3.03 7.59 1.52
CA GLU A 14 3.91 7.60 2.70
C GLU A 14 3.17 8.00 3.98
N ARG A 15 2.25 8.97 3.90
CA ARG A 15 1.44 9.39 5.06
C ARG A 15 0.43 8.33 5.47
N PHE A 16 -0.27 7.74 4.50
CA PHE A 16 -1.20 6.65 4.73
C PHE A 16 -0.51 5.47 5.41
N LEU A 17 0.65 5.04 4.88
CA LEU A 17 1.41 3.92 5.44
C LEU A 17 1.90 4.15 6.87
N ARG A 18 2.26 5.39 7.20
CA ARG A 18 2.66 5.76 8.58
C ARG A 18 1.48 5.80 9.55
N ALA A 19 0.26 5.96 9.05
CA ALA A 19 -0.94 6.02 9.85
C ALA A 19 -1.53 4.64 10.15
N LEU A 20 -1.23 3.62 9.34
CA LEU A 20 -1.68 2.24 9.57
C LEU A 20 -1.18 1.70 10.91
N THR A 21 -2.04 0.96 11.59
CA THR A 21 -1.76 0.37 12.91
C THR A 21 -1.87 -1.15 12.92
N ILE A 22 -2.58 -1.76 11.96
CA ILE A 22 -2.71 -3.21 11.82
C ILE A 22 -1.87 -3.69 10.63
N ALA A 23 -2.10 -3.12 9.45
CA ALA A 23 -1.40 -3.53 8.25
C ALA A 23 0.10 -3.16 8.31
N THR A 24 0.97 -4.15 8.11
CA THR A 24 2.43 -3.95 8.20
C THR A 24 3.04 -3.62 6.83
N HIS A 25 3.92 -2.61 6.78
CA HIS A 25 4.66 -2.29 5.56
C HIS A 25 5.82 -3.28 5.34
N ALA A 26 5.65 -4.24 4.42
CA ALA A 26 6.66 -5.23 4.07
C ALA A 26 6.52 -5.73 2.61
N PRO A 27 7.60 -6.11 1.91
CA PRO A 27 7.55 -6.55 0.52
C PRO A 27 7.05 -8.00 0.30
N SER A 28 6.67 -8.71 1.37
CA SER A 28 6.15 -10.09 1.33
C SER A 28 4.64 -10.14 1.00
N LEU A 29 4.08 -11.33 0.86
CA LEU A 29 2.66 -11.57 0.56
C LEU A 29 2.22 -13.01 0.92
N GLY A 30 0.91 -13.21 1.09
CA GLY A 30 0.29 -14.53 1.27
C GLY A 30 0.40 -15.12 2.67
N GLY A 31 0.86 -14.34 3.65
CA GLY A 31 0.86 -14.71 5.07
C GLY A 31 -0.53 -14.61 5.71
N VAL A 32 -0.59 -14.91 7.01
CA VAL A 32 -1.82 -14.73 7.82
C VAL A 32 -2.01 -13.29 8.25
N GLU A 33 -0.93 -12.51 8.23
CA GLU A 33 -0.88 -11.09 8.52
C GLU A 33 -1.19 -10.23 7.27
N THR A 34 -1.88 -9.12 7.50
CA THR A 34 -2.12 -8.12 6.46
C THR A 34 -0.85 -7.32 6.21
N LEU A 35 -0.39 -7.34 4.96
CA LEU A 35 0.79 -6.62 4.49
C LEU A 35 0.43 -5.59 3.43
N VAL A 36 1.10 -4.45 3.47
CA VAL A 36 1.10 -3.45 2.42
C VAL A 36 2.52 -3.26 1.90
N SER A 37 2.68 -3.06 0.60
CA SER A 37 3.96 -2.84 -0.05
C SER A 37 3.90 -1.63 -0.98
N GLU A 38 5.02 -0.93 -1.12
CA GLU A 38 5.25 0.09 -2.16
C GLU A 38 6.10 -0.48 -3.29
N PRO A 39 5.52 -0.95 -4.41
CA PRO A 39 6.28 -1.52 -5.52
C PRO A 39 7.33 -0.56 -6.08
N ARG A 40 7.06 0.76 -6.08
CA ARG A 40 8.02 1.79 -6.51
C ARG A 40 9.32 1.79 -5.71
N LEU A 41 9.30 1.33 -4.45
CA LEU A 41 10.46 1.28 -3.55
C LEU A 41 10.98 -0.16 -3.34
N THR A 42 10.29 -1.16 -3.88
CA THR A 42 10.61 -2.58 -3.64
C THR A 42 10.77 -3.30 -4.98
N SER A 43 9.81 -4.15 -5.35
CA SER A 43 9.84 -5.02 -6.52
C SER A 43 10.11 -4.31 -7.86
N HIS A 44 9.76 -3.03 -7.98
CA HIS A 44 9.90 -2.24 -9.21
C HIS A 44 10.83 -1.03 -9.04
N ALA A 45 11.66 -1.02 -8.00
CA ALA A 45 12.59 0.08 -7.72
C ALA A 45 13.59 0.36 -8.87
N MET A 46 13.92 -0.65 -9.67
CA MET A 46 14.87 -0.52 -10.79
C MET A 46 14.26 0.09 -12.05
N LEU A 47 12.94 0.26 -12.11
CA LEU A 47 12.27 0.91 -13.24
C LEU A 47 12.30 2.43 -13.07
N THR A 48 12.48 3.16 -14.16
CA THR A 48 12.32 4.63 -14.16
C THR A 48 10.88 5.01 -13.81
N PRO A 49 10.63 6.22 -13.27
CA PRO A 49 9.26 6.68 -12.97
C PRO A 49 8.30 6.52 -14.15
N ASP A 50 8.72 6.92 -15.36
CA ASP A 50 7.89 6.78 -16.57
C ASP A 50 7.62 5.31 -16.93
N ALA A 51 8.60 4.43 -16.77
CA ALA A 51 8.42 3.00 -17.04
C ALA A 51 7.46 2.36 -16.03
N ARG A 52 7.55 2.72 -14.75
CA ARG A 52 6.60 2.28 -13.72
C ARG A 52 5.18 2.79 -13.99
N ALA A 53 5.03 4.07 -14.30
CA ALA A 53 3.73 4.66 -14.62
C ALA A 53 3.08 3.96 -15.82
N ARG A 54 3.83 3.68 -16.89
CA ARG A 54 3.32 2.89 -18.04
C ARG A 54 2.92 1.46 -17.69
N ALA A 55 3.52 0.88 -16.65
CA ALA A 55 3.16 -0.43 -16.12
C ALA A 55 1.99 -0.39 -15.12
N GLY A 56 1.36 0.76 -14.91
CA GLY A 56 0.27 0.94 -13.94
C GLY A 56 0.73 1.09 -12.49
N ILE A 57 2.03 1.36 -12.27
CA ILE A 57 2.64 1.53 -10.95
C ILE A 57 3.01 3.00 -10.79
N ALA A 58 2.01 3.87 -10.72
CA ALA A 58 2.21 5.28 -10.42
C ALA A 58 2.80 5.45 -9.00
N ASP A 59 3.32 6.64 -8.70
CA ASP A 59 4.00 6.89 -7.42
C ASP A 59 3.09 6.77 -6.18
N GLY A 60 1.76 6.81 -6.35
CA GLY A 60 0.78 6.53 -5.29
C GLY A 60 0.31 5.07 -5.22
N PHE A 61 0.90 4.17 -6.01
CA PHE A 61 0.47 2.77 -6.08
C PHE A 61 0.92 1.98 -4.85
N LEU A 62 -0.06 1.38 -4.18
CA LEU A 62 0.13 0.47 -3.04
C LEU A 62 -0.44 -0.90 -3.38
N ARG A 63 0.24 -1.95 -2.89
CA ARG A 63 -0.20 -3.34 -3.06
C ARG A 63 -0.42 -3.99 -1.71
N PHE A 64 -1.63 -4.50 -1.52
CA PHE A 64 -2.09 -5.12 -0.29
C PHE A 64 -2.20 -6.64 -0.44
N SER A 65 -1.68 -7.34 0.54
CA SER A 65 -1.94 -8.75 0.84
C SER A 65 -2.78 -8.79 2.10
N ILE A 66 -4.10 -8.99 1.95
CA ILE A 66 -5.01 -9.08 3.09
C ILE A 66 -4.82 -10.43 3.78
N GLY A 67 -4.60 -10.38 5.09
CA GLY A 67 -4.42 -11.54 5.96
C GLY A 67 -5.75 -12.13 6.43
N LEU A 68 -5.73 -12.69 7.64
CA LEU A 68 -6.85 -13.39 8.27
C LEU A 68 -7.40 -12.66 9.51
N GLU A 69 -7.03 -11.39 9.69
CA GLU A 69 -7.62 -10.54 10.72
C GLU A 69 -9.13 -10.32 10.51
N ASP A 70 -9.82 -9.78 11.52
CA ASP A 70 -11.22 -9.40 11.38
C ASP A 70 -11.37 -8.34 10.28
N ALA A 71 -12.38 -8.51 9.41
CA ALA A 71 -12.59 -7.62 8.29
C ALA A 71 -12.95 -6.20 8.74
N ASP A 72 -13.70 -6.05 9.84
CA ASP A 72 -14.10 -4.74 10.35
C ASP A 72 -12.90 -3.99 10.94
N ASP A 73 -11.96 -4.71 11.56
CA ASP A 73 -10.72 -4.13 12.08
C ASP A 73 -9.82 -3.60 10.94
N ILE A 74 -9.67 -4.37 9.86
CA ILE A 74 -8.91 -3.94 8.67
C ILE A 74 -9.56 -2.73 7.99
N ILE A 75 -10.89 -2.75 7.84
CA ILE A 75 -11.63 -1.62 7.27
C ILE A 75 -11.47 -0.38 8.15
N ALA A 76 -11.56 -0.52 9.48
CA ALA A 76 -11.36 0.57 10.42
C ALA A 76 -9.94 1.15 10.37
N ASP A 77 -8.91 0.29 10.28
CA ASP A 77 -7.51 0.73 10.14
C ASP A 77 -7.29 1.52 8.84
N PHE A 78 -7.88 1.07 7.73
CA PHE A 78 -7.79 1.80 6.47
C PHE A 78 -8.58 3.12 6.50
N ALA A 79 -9.78 3.12 7.08
CA ALA A 79 -10.61 4.31 7.21
C ALA A 79 -9.92 5.39 8.06
N GLN A 80 -9.34 5.01 9.20
CA GLN A 80 -8.63 5.97 10.05
C GLN A 80 -7.37 6.50 9.36
N ALA A 81 -6.61 5.65 8.65
CA ALA A 81 -5.41 6.07 7.95
C ALA A 81 -5.73 7.00 6.76
N LEU A 82 -6.84 6.75 6.04
CA LEU A 82 -7.33 7.61 4.97
C LEU A 82 -7.82 8.97 5.50
N ALA A 83 -8.45 9.02 6.67
CA ALA A 83 -8.92 10.28 7.27
C ALA A 83 -7.78 11.23 7.67
N GLN A 84 -6.55 10.73 7.74
CA GLN A 84 -5.36 11.55 7.99
C GLN A 84 -4.79 12.18 6.72
N LEU A 85 -5.29 11.88 5.52
CA LEU A 85 -4.74 12.37 4.26
C LEU A 85 -5.11 13.82 3.92
#